data_AF-A0A2E2QRW4-F1
#
_entry.id   AF-A0A2E2QRW4-F1
#
_cell.length_a   1.000
_cell.length_b   1.000
_cell.length_c   1.000
_cell.angle_alpha   90.00
_cell.angle_beta   90.00
_cell.angle_gamma   90.00
#
_symmetry.space_group_name_H-M   'P 1'
#
loop_
_entity.id
_entity.type
_entity.pdbx_description
1 polymer ?
#
loop_
_entity_poly.entity_id
_entity_poly.type
_entity_poly.pdbx_seq_one_letter_code
_entity_poly.pdbx_strand_id
1 'polypeptide(L)'
;MAENQQAAAGSDNQNQPQFALQRIYVKDLSFESPNSPVVFQEQWKPQVNLDLNTSHNKVSDNQYEVVLSLTVTAKVGEKVAYIVEIQQGGVFLVQGIEGQQLGQMLGAYCPTILFPYAREAIDGIVNKGSFP
;
A
#
# COMPACT_ATOMS: atom_id res chain seq x y z
N MET A 1 41.83 -47.00 -1.85
CA MET A 1 42.03 -45.63 -1.33
C MET A 1 41.85 -44.68 -2.50
N ALA A 2 40.60 -44.36 -2.83
CA ALA A 2 40.25 -43.35 -3.83
C ALA A 2 39.70 -42.17 -3.04
N GLU A 3 40.56 -41.25 -2.65
CA GLU A 3 40.15 -39.97 -2.09
C GLU A 3 39.85 -39.05 -3.28
N ASN A 4 38.55 -38.96 -3.56
CA ASN A 4 38.01 -38.03 -4.53
C ASN A 4 37.94 -36.64 -3.90
N GLN A 5 38.44 -35.70 -4.66
CA GLN A 5 38.66 -34.30 -4.34
C GLN A 5 37.32 -33.55 -4.42
N GLN A 6 36.88 -32.93 -3.32
CA GLN A 6 35.74 -32.02 -3.35
C GLN A 6 35.83 -30.98 -2.24
N ALA A 7 36.04 -29.73 -2.65
CA ALA A 7 35.21 -28.59 -2.29
C ALA A 7 36.00 -27.28 -2.47
N ALA A 8 35.86 -26.68 -3.64
CA ALA A 8 35.97 -25.23 -3.82
C ALA A 8 35.15 -24.85 -5.06
N ALA A 9 33.82 -24.87 -4.92
CA ALA A 9 32.95 -24.23 -5.88
C ALA A 9 33.00 -22.73 -5.61
N GLY A 10 33.55 -22.01 -6.59
CA GLY A 10 33.74 -20.58 -6.57
C GLY A 10 32.44 -19.78 -6.60
N SER A 11 32.63 -18.52 -6.24
CA SER A 11 31.69 -17.42 -6.17
C SER A 11 30.84 -17.24 -7.44
N ASP A 12 29.52 -17.41 -7.32
CA ASP A 12 28.54 -16.85 -8.25
C ASP A 12 27.67 -15.85 -7.49
N ASN A 13 28.11 -14.60 -7.50
CA ASN A 13 27.39 -13.45 -6.93
C ASN A 13 27.40 -12.32 -7.98
N GLN A 14 26.89 -12.61 -9.18
CA GLN A 14 26.65 -11.62 -10.20
C GLN A 14 25.21 -11.79 -10.73
N ASN A 15 24.37 -10.79 -10.42
CA ASN A 15 22.99 -10.56 -10.87
C ASN A 15 21.87 -11.47 -10.31
N GLN A 16 21.76 -11.62 -8.99
CA GLN A 16 20.47 -11.97 -8.42
C GLN A 16 19.50 -10.77 -8.49
N PRO A 17 18.21 -10.99 -8.82
CA PRO A 17 17.21 -9.93 -8.81
C PRO A 17 17.13 -9.33 -7.40
N GLN A 18 17.30 -8.01 -7.32
CA GLN A 18 17.28 -7.28 -6.05
C GLN A 18 15.95 -6.55 -5.93
N PHE A 19 15.29 -6.74 -4.80
CA PHE A 19 14.12 -5.98 -4.40
C PHE A 19 14.30 -5.47 -2.98
N ALA A 20 14.11 -4.17 -2.77
CA ALA A 20 14.16 -3.58 -1.44
C ALA A 20 13.19 -2.42 -1.30
N LEU A 21 12.44 -2.40 -0.19
CA LEU A 21 11.67 -1.24 0.23
C LEU A 21 12.65 -0.16 0.71
N GLN A 22 12.60 1.03 0.09
CA GLN A 22 13.43 2.17 0.46
C GLN A 22 12.73 3.07 1.47
N ARG A 23 11.48 3.46 1.17
CA ARG A 23 10.65 4.31 2.02
C ARG A 23 9.17 4.03 1.85
N ILE A 24 8.41 4.30 2.90
CA ILE A 24 6.95 4.37 2.90
C ILE A 24 6.55 5.74 3.46
N TYR A 25 5.58 6.39 2.83
CA TYR A 25 5.11 7.72 3.23
C TYR A 25 3.68 7.95 2.75
N VAL A 26 2.97 8.84 3.44
CA VAL A 26 1.65 9.30 3.01
C VAL A 26 1.86 10.47 2.05
N LYS A 27 1.33 10.36 0.82
CA LYS A 27 1.41 11.43 -0.19
C LYS A 27 0.28 12.43 -0.03
N ASP A 28 -0.90 11.90 0.23
CA ASP A 28 -2.12 12.66 0.36
C ASP A 28 -3.04 11.94 1.33
N LEU A 29 -3.81 12.74 2.07
CA LEU A 29 -4.73 12.25 3.07
C LEU A 29 -5.85 13.28 3.25
N SER A 30 -7.08 12.82 3.08
CA SER A 30 -8.29 13.61 3.28
C SER A 30 -9.25 12.88 4.19
N PHE A 31 -9.93 13.64 5.05
CA PHE A 31 -11.00 13.16 5.90
C PHE A 31 -12.12 14.18 5.92
N GLU A 32 -13.32 13.73 5.62
CA GLU A 32 -14.52 14.56 5.63
C GLU A 32 -15.64 13.88 6.40
N SER A 33 -16.32 14.63 7.26
CA SER A 33 -17.54 14.19 7.93
C SER A 33 -18.63 15.24 7.78
N PRO A 34 -19.32 15.28 6.62
CA PRO A 34 -20.19 16.39 6.25
C PRO A 34 -21.45 16.49 7.12
N ASN A 35 -21.90 15.38 7.70
CA ASN A 35 -23.13 15.32 8.51
C ASN A 35 -22.85 15.31 10.02
N SER A 36 -21.60 15.59 10.44
CA SER A 36 -21.28 15.74 11.86
C SER A 36 -21.81 17.06 12.42
N PRO A 37 -22.31 17.09 13.67
CA PRO A 37 -22.44 15.98 14.61
C PRO A 37 -23.78 15.21 14.50
N VAL A 38 -24.69 15.62 13.61
CA VAL A 38 -26.05 15.06 13.52
C VAL A 38 -26.05 13.55 13.27
N VAL A 39 -25.07 13.06 12.50
CA VAL A 39 -24.93 11.63 12.21
C VAL A 39 -24.69 10.77 13.47
N PHE A 40 -24.17 11.33 14.56
CA PHE A 40 -23.96 10.60 15.82
C PHE A 40 -25.25 10.23 16.55
N GLN A 41 -26.38 10.84 16.19
CA GLN A 41 -27.69 10.53 16.79
C GLN A 41 -28.37 9.33 16.13
N GLU A 42 -27.92 8.96 14.93
CA GLU A 42 -28.47 7.84 14.17
C GLU A 42 -27.98 6.50 14.74
N GLN A 43 -28.76 5.43 14.53
CA GLN A 43 -28.29 4.09 14.88
C GLN A 43 -27.11 3.71 13.98
N TRP A 44 -25.95 3.42 14.58
CA TRP A 44 -24.75 3.04 13.84
C TRP A 44 -24.91 1.69 13.14
N LYS A 45 -25.30 1.74 11.87
CA LYS A 45 -25.35 0.62 10.91
C LYS A 45 -24.78 1.10 9.57
N PRO A 46 -23.46 1.34 9.49
CA PRO A 46 -22.88 1.94 8.31
C PRO A 46 -22.85 0.94 7.14
N GLN A 47 -23.15 1.43 5.94
CA GLN A 47 -22.75 0.80 4.69
C GLN A 47 -21.38 1.37 4.31
N VAL A 48 -20.37 0.51 4.32
CA VAL A 48 -18.99 0.88 3.97
C VAL A 48 -18.73 0.49 2.53
N ASN A 49 -18.34 1.47 1.71
CA ASN A 49 -17.79 1.25 0.38
C ASN A 49 -16.28 1.50 0.40
N LEU A 50 -15.51 0.60 -0.20
CA LEU A 50 -14.05 0.68 -0.28
C LEU A 50 -13.62 0.58 -1.74
N ASP A 51 -13.01 1.64 -2.24
CA ASP A 51 -12.43 1.72 -3.58
C ASP A 51 -10.90 1.72 -3.47
N LEU A 52 -10.27 0.77 -4.15
CA LEU A 52 -8.81 0.58 -4.14
C LEU A 52 -8.26 0.78 -5.54
N ASN A 53 -7.31 1.68 -5.67
CA ASN A 53 -6.57 1.92 -6.91
C ASN A 53 -5.07 1.85 -6.64
N THR A 54 -4.32 1.32 -7.60
CA THR A 54 -2.87 1.28 -7.55
C THR A 54 -2.31 1.93 -8.79
N SER A 55 -1.35 2.83 -8.60
CA SER A 55 -0.54 3.40 -9.67
C SER A 55 0.93 3.22 -9.34
N HIS A 56 1.79 3.23 -10.36
CA HIS A 56 3.22 3.19 -10.17
C HIS A 56 3.92 4.06 -11.21
N ASN A 57 5.06 4.61 -10.84
CA ASN A 57 5.88 5.47 -11.68
C ASN A 57 7.36 5.12 -11.48
N LYS A 58 8.16 5.26 -12.55
CA LYS A 58 9.62 5.12 -12.44
C LYS A 58 10.21 6.47 -11.99
N VAL A 59 10.91 6.48 -10.86
CA VAL A 59 11.49 7.70 -10.27
C VAL A 59 12.93 7.91 -10.73
N SER A 60 13.71 6.83 -10.76
CA SER A 60 15.08 6.82 -11.27
C SER A 60 15.44 5.45 -11.80
N ASP A 61 16.70 5.26 -12.21
CA ASP A 61 17.19 3.93 -12.51
C ASP A 61 17.02 3.01 -11.31
N ASN A 62 16.38 1.87 -11.57
CA ASN A 62 16.06 0.85 -10.61
C ASN A 62 15.17 1.31 -9.44
N GLN A 63 14.56 2.50 -9.47
CA GLN A 63 13.65 2.97 -8.42
C GLN A 63 12.26 3.24 -8.97
N TYR A 64 11.28 2.64 -8.30
CA TYR A 64 9.87 2.74 -8.64
C TYR A 64 9.11 3.26 -7.44
N GLU A 65 8.28 4.28 -7.67
CA GLU A 65 7.26 4.70 -6.72
C GLU A 65 5.99 3.91 -7.02
N VAL A 66 5.40 3.30 -6.00
CA VAL A 66 4.07 2.71 -6.07
C VAL A 66 3.17 3.50 -5.12
N VAL A 67 2.01 3.91 -5.61
CA VAL A 67 1.02 4.65 -4.84
C VAL A 67 -0.26 3.82 -4.79
N LEU A 68 -0.62 3.42 -3.57
CA LEU A 68 -1.88 2.77 -3.23
C LEU A 68 -2.86 3.83 -2.77
N SER A 69 -3.89 4.08 -3.58
CA SER A 69 -5.00 4.98 -3.25
C SER A 69 -6.17 4.16 -2.69
N LEU A 70 -6.62 4.52 -1.50
CA LEU A 70 -7.81 3.94 -0.86
C LEU A 70 -8.81 5.06 -0.58
N THR A 71 -10.04 4.87 -1.04
CA THR A 71 -11.18 5.73 -0.71
C THR A 71 -12.19 4.90 0.05
N VAL A 72 -12.52 5.32 1.27
CA VAL A 72 -13.49 4.69 2.15
C VAL A 72 -14.64 5.65 2.36
N THR A 73 -15.84 5.24 1.96
CA THR A 73 -17.06 6.01 2.21
C THR A 73 -17.98 5.21 3.12
N ALA A 74 -18.29 5.76 4.29
CA ALA A 74 -19.25 5.18 5.22
C ALA A 74 -20.56 5.97 5.20
N LYS A 75 -21.69 5.29 5.01
CA LYS A 75 -23.03 5.89 5.02
C LYS A 75 -23.91 5.26 6.09
N VAL A 76 -24.63 6.08 6.86
CA VAL A 76 -25.65 5.61 7.81
C VAL A 76 -27.01 6.02 7.27
N GLY A 77 -27.82 5.02 6.86
CA GLY A 77 -29.01 5.28 6.05
C GLY A 77 -28.63 5.94 4.73
N GLU A 78 -29.16 7.13 4.47
CA GLU A 78 -28.84 7.93 3.26
C GLU A 78 -27.76 8.99 3.51
N LYS A 79 -27.31 9.19 4.75
CA LYS A 79 -26.35 10.22 5.13
C LYS A 79 -24.93 9.69 5.06
N VAL A 80 -24.01 10.49 4.51
CA VAL A 80 -22.58 10.20 4.56
C VAL A 80 -22.06 10.49 5.96
N ALA A 81 -21.61 9.46 6.67
CA ALA A 81 -20.99 9.59 7.98
C ALA A 81 -19.58 10.16 7.85
N TYR A 82 -18.76 9.51 7.02
CA TYR A 82 -17.44 10.02 6.66
C TYR A 82 -16.98 9.54 5.29
N ILE A 83 -16.04 10.28 4.73
CA ILE A 83 -15.23 9.90 3.57
C ILE A 83 -13.77 10.02 4.02
N VAL A 84 -12.99 8.97 3.78
CA VAL A 84 -11.55 8.99 4.00
C VAL A 84 -10.88 8.64 2.69
N GLU A 85 -9.94 9.47 2.26
CA GLU A 85 -9.08 9.19 1.11
C GLU A 85 -7.64 9.19 1.57
N ILE A 86 -6.88 8.18 1.19
CA ILE A 86 -5.45 8.11 1.46
C ILE A 86 -4.69 7.64 0.24
N GLN A 87 -3.57 8.30 -0.03
CA GLN A 87 -2.59 7.88 -1.02
C GLN A 87 -1.32 7.46 -0.30
N GLN A 88 -1.17 6.15 -0.12
CA GLN A 88 0.00 5.56 0.51
C GLN A 88 1.07 5.31 -0.55
N GLY A 89 2.17 6.06 -0.46
CA GLY A 89 3.33 5.93 -1.34
C GLY A 89 4.40 4.99 -0.77
N GLY A 90 5.07 4.27 -1.65
CA GLY A 90 6.30 3.53 -1.34
C GLY A 90 7.32 3.65 -2.46
N VAL A 91 8.58 3.87 -2.09
CA VAL A 91 9.71 3.79 -3.03
C VAL A 91 10.35 2.42 -2.88
N PHE A 92 10.50 1.73 -4.00
CA PHE A 92 11.09 0.40 -4.09
C PHE A 92 12.28 0.41 -5.04
N LEU A 93 13.39 -0.16 -4.58
CA LEU A 93 14.53 -0.49 -5.42
C LEU A 93 14.25 -1.84 -6.09
N VAL A 94 14.29 -1.89 -7.42
CA VAL A 94 14.10 -3.09 -8.23
C VAL A 94 15.22 -3.18 -9.26
N GLN A 95 16.03 -4.25 -9.19
CA GLN A 95 17.11 -4.53 -10.13
C GLN A 95 17.00 -5.97 -10.65
N GLY A 96 17.27 -6.18 -11.94
CA GLY A 96 17.27 -7.52 -12.53
C GLY A 96 15.88 -8.16 -12.67
N ILE A 97 14.79 -7.38 -12.58
CA ILE A 97 13.41 -7.82 -12.82
C ILE A 97 12.83 -6.96 -13.95
N GLU A 98 12.38 -7.59 -15.03
CA GLU A 98 11.91 -6.91 -16.24
C GLU A 98 10.59 -7.50 -16.76
N GLY A 99 9.97 -6.80 -17.71
CA GLY A 99 8.79 -7.27 -18.42
C GLY A 99 7.58 -7.53 -17.51
N GLN A 100 6.92 -8.67 -17.73
CA GLN A 100 5.68 -9.03 -17.04
C GLN A 100 5.87 -9.21 -15.52
N GLN A 101 7.04 -9.69 -15.09
CA GLN A 101 7.33 -9.94 -13.68
C GLN A 101 7.43 -8.63 -12.90
N LEU A 102 8.04 -7.60 -13.50
CA LEU A 102 8.09 -6.25 -12.92
C LEU A 102 6.67 -5.68 -12.77
N GLY A 103 5.83 -5.80 -13.81
CA GLY A 103 4.45 -5.33 -13.77
C GLY A 103 3.63 -6.01 -12.66
N GLN A 104 3.76 -7.32 -12.49
CA GLN A 104 3.11 -8.05 -11.39
C GLN A 104 3.62 -7.61 -10.02
N MET A 105 4.93 -7.36 -9.90
CA MET A 105 5.52 -6.91 -8.64
C MET A 105 5.02 -5.52 -8.25
N LEU A 106 5.01 -4.56 -9.17
CA LEU A 106 4.55 -3.20 -8.91
C LEU A 106 3.03 -3.12 -8.73
N GLY A 107 2.27 -3.95 -9.44
CA GLY A 107 0.80 -3.92 -9.45
C GLY A 107 0.12 -4.77 -8.39
N ALA A 108 0.76 -5.83 -7.88
CA ALA A 108 0.15 -6.72 -6.89
C ALA A 108 1.00 -6.83 -5.61
N TYR A 109 2.31 -7.03 -5.72
CA TYR A 109 3.15 -7.27 -4.55
C TYR A 109 3.39 -5.99 -3.73
N CYS A 110 3.83 -4.91 -4.35
CA CYS A 110 4.11 -3.65 -3.65
C CYS A 110 2.88 -3.08 -2.92
N PRO A 111 1.66 -3.08 -3.49
CA PRO A 111 0.45 -2.64 -2.80
C PRO A 111 0.14 -3.47 -1.54
N THR A 112 0.42 -4.76 -1.52
CA THR A 112 0.21 -5.59 -0.32
C THR A 112 1.13 -5.20 0.84
N ILE A 113 2.32 -4.67 0.54
CA ILE A 113 3.24 -4.11 1.54
C ILE A 113 2.71 -2.77 2.07
N LEU A 114 2.11 -1.94 1.21
CA LEU A 114 1.59 -0.62 1.56
C LEU A 114 0.24 -0.67 2.28
N PHE A 115 -0.58 -1.68 2.01
CA PHE A 115 -1.94 -1.79 2.52
C PHE A 115 -2.04 -1.73 4.07
N PRO A 116 -1.19 -2.40 4.86
CA PRO A 116 -1.25 -2.30 6.33
C PRO A 116 -1.00 -0.88 6.85
N TYR A 117 -0.11 -0.12 6.22
CA TYR A 117 0.18 1.27 6.60
C TYR A 117 -0.99 2.18 6.26
N ALA A 118 -1.56 2.00 5.07
CA ALA A 118 -2.73 2.77 4.65
C ALA A 118 -3.94 2.47 5.56
N ARG A 119 -4.12 1.20 5.94
CA ARG A 119 -5.18 0.75 6.86
C ARG A 119 -5.03 1.37 8.24
N GLU A 120 -3.83 1.36 8.82
CA GLU A 120 -3.57 1.97 10.14
C GLU A 120 -3.83 3.47 10.11
N ALA A 121 -3.39 4.16 9.06
CA ALA A 121 -3.63 5.59 8.91
C ALA A 121 -5.14 5.92 8.79
N ILE A 122 -5.92 5.11 8.07
CA ILE A 122 -7.38 5.24 8.01
C ILE A 122 -7.99 5.03 9.40
N ASP A 123 -7.62 3.95 10.09
CA ASP A 123 -8.13 3.64 11.43
C ASP A 123 -7.88 4.78 12.42
N GLY A 124 -6.65 5.30 12.45
CA GLY A 124 -6.27 6.42 13.30
C GLY A 124 -7.06 7.70 13.02
N ILE A 125 -7.53 7.91 11.80
CA ILE A 125 -8.30 9.11 11.42
C ILE A 125 -9.79 8.93 11.65
N VAL A 126 -10.34 7.76 11.33
CA VAL A 126 -11.74 7.44 11.64
C VAL A 126 -11.98 7.55 13.15
N ASN A 127 -11.04 7.06 13.95
CA ASN A 127 -11.07 7.17 15.41
C ASN A 127 -11.02 8.65 15.87
N LYS A 128 -10.19 9.50 15.24
CA LYS A 128 -10.19 10.95 15.50
C LYS A 128 -11.51 11.63 15.09
N GLY A 129 -12.23 11.06 14.13
CA GLY A 129 -13.61 11.45 13.79
C GLY A 129 -14.66 10.99 14.81
N SER A 130 -14.25 10.31 15.89
CA SER A 130 -15.12 9.71 16.90
C SER A 130 -16.08 8.65 16.33
N PHE A 131 -15.72 8.03 15.20
CA PHE A 131 -16.46 6.92 14.61
C PHE A 131 -15.86 5.57 15.06
N PRO A 132 -16.68 4.54 15.26
CA PRO A 132 -16.26 3.20 15.67
C PRO A 132 -15.81 2.30 14.49
#